data_AF-A0A263DXQ3-F1
#
_entry.id   AF-A0A263DXQ3-F1
#
_cell.length_a   1.000
_cell.length_b   1.000
_cell.length_c   1.000
_cell.angle_alpha   90.00
_cell.angle_beta   90.00
_cell.angle_gamma   90.00
#
_symmetry.space_group_name_H-M   'P 1'
#
loop_
_entity.id
_entity.type
_entity.pdbx_description
1 polymer ?
#
loop_
_entity_poly.entity_id
_entity_poly.type
_entity_poly.pdbx_seq_one_letter_code
_entity_poly.pdbx_strand_id
1 'polypeptide(L)'
;MESREDQPRYFRPALVGRQNETYLVVDEVQPFAVALSEHGNVLGEISWNHLEPPKAWSWPPREIVVDDSSAWVRDLPDGPVVRITRSSAAEWHATPTDPAEIPDTARRKRSRFAMPRAVRVVGERRWAYTPRLDGFQWEASVNTDQLGEDRGSWALGPGSITCVAETEGAAAVCIRRAAKRPWDFHADHEMFLLEAGHPHARTALRRDSIDIRDRAWDAPQVDATSAVSRYLPYTLSEAQAARREGATEVSITIEEPDNRPLIKITFTLDGRRYERVDEPIDELGRLAGGLRDLGIFLAEDLRAPEILQRPPTADGVIRI
;
A
#
# COMPACT_ATOMS: atom_id res chain seq x y z
N MET A 1 -24.38 -4.68 -14.36
CA MET A 1 -23.44 -4.76 -13.23
C MET A 1 -22.48 -5.85 -13.63
N GLU A 2 -21.30 -5.48 -14.14
CA GLU A 2 -20.27 -6.47 -14.48
C GLU A 2 -19.92 -7.23 -13.20
N SER A 3 -19.91 -8.57 -13.27
CA SER A 3 -19.43 -9.38 -12.15
C SER A 3 -18.01 -8.95 -11.83
N ARG A 4 -17.70 -8.73 -10.55
CA ARG A 4 -16.39 -8.27 -10.10
C ARG A 4 -15.24 -9.22 -10.48
N GLU A 5 -15.57 -10.46 -10.87
CA GLU A 5 -14.67 -11.42 -11.54
C GLU A 5 -14.03 -10.84 -12.82
N ASP A 6 -14.67 -9.84 -13.46
CA ASP A 6 -14.16 -9.16 -14.64
C ASP A 6 -13.31 -7.91 -14.34
N GLN A 7 -13.16 -7.50 -13.07
CA GLN A 7 -12.36 -6.33 -12.71
C GLN A 7 -10.87 -6.66 -12.58
N PRO A 8 -9.96 -5.82 -13.14
CA PRO A 8 -8.53 -6.06 -13.05
C PRO A 8 -8.05 -5.97 -11.61
N ARG A 9 -7.13 -6.87 -11.22
CA ARG A 9 -6.39 -6.74 -9.96
C ARG A 9 -4.95 -6.41 -10.31
N TYR A 10 -4.66 -5.12 -10.34
CA TYR A 10 -3.32 -4.64 -10.63
C TYR A 10 -2.37 -4.82 -9.45
N PHE A 11 -1.12 -5.21 -9.71
CA PHE A 11 -0.04 -5.38 -8.73
C PHE A 11 0.12 -4.17 -7.79
N ARG A 12 0.20 -4.43 -6.48
CA ARG A 12 0.37 -3.42 -5.43
C ARG A 12 1.73 -3.56 -4.75
N PRO A 13 2.79 -2.88 -5.24
CA PRO A 13 4.13 -3.03 -4.69
C PRO A 13 4.19 -2.57 -3.23
N ALA A 14 4.61 -3.44 -2.31
CA ALA A 14 4.63 -3.12 -0.88
C ALA A 14 5.93 -3.44 -0.17
N LEU A 15 6.62 -4.50 -0.61
CA LEU A 15 7.90 -4.95 -0.07
C LEU A 15 8.93 -4.98 -1.19
N VAL A 16 10.16 -4.56 -0.89
CA VAL A 16 11.27 -4.63 -1.84
C VAL A 16 12.55 -5.08 -1.15
N GLY A 17 13.28 -5.97 -1.83
CA GLY A 17 14.64 -6.36 -1.46
C GLY A 17 15.55 -6.40 -2.69
N ARG A 18 16.86 -6.43 -2.46
CA ARG A 18 17.87 -6.46 -3.51
C ARG A 18 18.57 -7.80 -3.50
N GLN A 19 18.61 -8.44 -4.66
CA GLN A 19 19.30 -9.70 -4.92
C GLN A 19 20.26 -9.46 -6.10
N ASN A 20 21.56 -9.34 -5.82
CA ASN A 20 22.56 -8.83 -6.78
C ASN A 20 22.12 -7.50 -7.42
N GLU A 21 22.15 -7.41 -8.75
CA GLU A 21 21.76 -6.25 -9.57
C GLU A 21 20.25 -6.22 -9.87
N THR A 22 19.44 -6.92 -9.08
CA THR A 22 17.99 -7.01 -9.28
C THR A 22 17.25 -6.58 -8.02
N TYR A 23 16.16 -5.85 -8.21
CA TYR A 23 15.18 -5.58 -7.18
C TYR A 23 14.03 -6.58 -7.28
N LEU A 24 13.76 -7.27 -6.18
CA LEU A 24 12.57 -8.11 -6.05
C LEU A 24 11.49 -7.31 -5.32
N VAL A 25 10.40 -7.04 -6.01
CA VAL A 25 9.25 -6.31 -5.49
C VAL A 25 8.09 -7.28 -5.29
N VAL A 26 7.53 -7.31 -4.08
CA VAL A 26 6.47 -8.25 -3.71
C VAL A 26 5.16 -7.49 -3.50
N ASP A 27 4.05 -8.08 -3.95
CA ASP A 27 2.72 -7.50 -3.78
C ASP A 27 2.39 -7.35 -2.29
N GLU A 28 1.49 -6.44 -1.98
CA GLU A 28 1.00 -6.22 -0.64
C GLU A 28 0.47 -7.48 0.03
N VAL A 29 -0.29 -8.29 -0.73
CA VAL A 29 -1.10 -9.39 -0.19
C VAL A 29 -1.35 -10.54 -1.16
N GLN A 30 -1.15 -10.37 -2.48
CA GLN A 30 -1.33 -11.43 -3.48
C GLN A 30 -0.04 -12.22 -3.71
N PRO A 31 -0.08 -13.54 -3.98
CA PRO A 31 1.10 -14.41 -4.06
C PRO A 31 1.92 -14.16 -5.34
N PHE A 32 2.47 -12.97 -5.44
CA PHE A 32 3.04 -12.41 -6.65
C PHE A 32 4.21 -11.46 -6.34
N ALA A 33 5.23 -11.54 -7.18
CA ALA A 33 6.39 -10.66 -7.16
C ALA A 33 6.89 -10.35 -8.58
N VAL A 34 7.65 -9.28 -8.71
CA VAL A 34 8.28 -8.84 -9.94
C VAL A 34 9.77 -8.65 -9.68
N ALA A 35 10.59 -9.20 -10.56
CA ALA A 35 12.03 -8.91 -10.61
C ALA A 35 12.26 -7.72 -11.55
N LEU A 36 12.96 -6.70 -11.08
CA LEU A 36 13.26 -5.47 -11.82
C LEU A 36 14.78 -5.27 -11.94
N SER A 37 15.25 -4.88 -13.11
CA SER A 37 16.63 -4.38 -13.30
C SER A 37 16.85 -3.09 -12.51
N GLU A 38 18.10 -2.66 -12.36
CA GLU A 38 18.43 -1.36 -11.74
C GLU A 38 17.80 -0.15 -12.48
N HIS A 39 17.47 -0.31 -13.76
CA HIS A 39 16.80 0.71 -14.57
C HIS A 39 15.26 0.61 -14.58
N GLY A 40 14.69 -0.39 -13.90
CA GLY A 40 13.24 -0.58 -13.80
C GLY A 40 12.58 -1.40 -14.89
N ASN A 41 13.36 -2.04 -15.76
CA ASN A 41 12.83 -3.03 -16.68
C ASN A 41 12.36 -4.28 -15.93
N VAL A 42 11.19 -4.81 -16.28
CA VAL A 42 10.69 -6.09 -15.76
C VAL A 42 11.53 -7.22 -16.34
N LEU A 43 12.22 -7.94 -15.46
CA LEU A 43 13.05 -9.10 -15.77
C LEU A 43 12.29 -10.43 -15.62
N GLY A 44 11.23 -10.44 -14.81
CA GLY A 44 10.42 -11.63 -14.58
C GLY A 44 9.25 -11.37 -13.66
N GLU A 45 8.20 -12.15 -13.86
CA GLU A 45 6.98 -12.18 -13.06
C GLU A 45 6.90 -13.53 -12.35
N ILE A 46 6.62 -13.50 -11.05
CA ILE A 46 6.81 -14.65 -10.17
C ILE A 46 5.54 -14.82 -9.37
N SER A 47 4.91 -15.99 -9.45
CA SER A 47 3.70 -16.29 -8.69
C SER A 47 3.83 -17.62 -7.95
N TRP A 48 3.22 -17.67 -6.77
CA TRP A 48 3.04 -18.88 -5.96
C TRP A 48 1.57 -19.09 -5.59
N ASN A 49 0.65 -18.64 -6.44
CA ASN A 49 -0.80 -18.76 -6.22
C ASN A 49 -1.33 -20.19 -6.18
N HIS A 50 -0.55 -21.15 -6.68
CA HIS A 50 -0.85 -22.58 -6.58
C HIS A 50 -0.67 -23.13 -5.14
N LEU A 51 -0.07 -22.35 -4.23
CA LEU A 51 0.02 -22.69 -2.82
C LEU A 51 -1.22 -22.20 -2.07
N GLU A 52 -1.56 -22.86 -0.96
CA GLU A 52 -2.67 -22.43 -0.12
C GLU A 52 -2.35 -21.09 0.59
N PRO A 53 -3.29 -20.12 0.63
CA PRO A 53 -3.12 -18.90 1.42
C PRO A 53 -3.09 -19.18 2.93
N PRO A 54 -2.58 -18.23 3.76
CA PRO A 54 -2.75 -18.28 5.21
C PRO A 54 -4.22 -18.45 5.60
N LYS A 55 -4.51 -19.27 6.62
CA LYS A 55 -5.88 -19.45 7.14
C LYS A 55 -6.39 -18.19 7.82
N ALA A 56 -5.48 -17.40 8.38
CA ALA A 56 -5.76 -16.10 8.95
C ALA A 56 -4.63 -15.16 8.57
N TRP A 57 -4.96 -13.89 8.35
CA TRP A 57 -3.95 -12.89 8.01
C TRP A 57 -3.57 -12.05 9.21
N SER A 58 -2.28 -11.99 9.52
CA SER A 58 -1.74 -11.14 10.59
C SER A 58 -1.24 -9.79 10.06
N TRP A 59 -0.95 -8.86 10.95
CA TRP A 59 -0.19 -7.65 10.61
C TRP A 59 1.23 -7.74 11.19
N PRO A 60 2.28 -7.54 10.38
CA PRO A 60 2.27 -7.38 8.92
C PRO A 60 1.86 -8.69 8.20
N PRO A 61 1.25 -8.62 7.00
CA PRO A 61 0.83 -9.82 6.27
C PRO A 61 2.01 -10.66 5.76
N ARG A 62 3.18 -10.03 5.59
CA ARG A 62 4.33 -10.62 4.91
C ARG A 62 5.65 -10.13 5.48
N GLU A 63 6.65 -10.98 5.34
CA GLU A 63 8.06 -10.63 5.48
C GLU A 63 8.86 -11.08 4.26
N ILE A 64 9.90 -10.30 3.92
CA ILE A 64 10.88 -10.66 2.92
C ILE A 64 12.28 -10.66 3.54
N VAL A 65 13.06 -11.69 3.25
CA VAL A 65 14.49 -11.78 3.57
C VAL A 65 15.21 -11.94 2.24
N VAL A 66 16.27 -11.18 1.99
CA VAL A 66 17.00 -11.26 0.72
C VAL A 66 18.49 -11.32 1.00
N ASP A 67 19.16 -12.20 0.28
CA ASP A 67 20.61 -12.25 0.15
C ASP A 67 21.04 -12.12 -1.31
N ASP A 68 22.33 -12.27 -1.59
CA ASP A 68 22.89 -12.11 -2.93
C ASP A 68 22.31 -13.12 -3.93
N SER A 69 21.97 -14.33 -3.48
CA SER A 69 21.58 -15.44 -4.35
C SER A 69 20.07 -15.68 -4.40
N SER A 70 19.34 -15.28 -3.36
CA SER A 70 17.97 -15.74 -3.09
C SER A 70 17.17 -14.68 -2.33
N ALA A 71 15.85 -14.76 -2.48
CA ALA A 71 14.91 -14.08 -1.60
C ALA A 71 13.96 -15.09 -0.99
N TRP A 72 13.56 -14.89 0.26
CA TRP A 72 12.52 -15.64 0.94
C TRP A 72 11.35 -14.71 1.19
N VAL A 73 10.17 -15.12 0.76
CA VAL A 73 8.91 -14.45 1.08
C VAL A 73 8.11 -15.38 1.99
N ARG A 74 7.67 -14.85 3.12
CA ARG A 74 6.79 -15.58 4.04
C ARG A 74 5.49 -14.82 4.22
N ASP A 75 4.40 -15.51 3.91
CA ASP A 75 3.03 -15.09 4.22
C ASP A 75 2.71 -15.43 5.68
N LEU A 76 2.22 -14.47 6.46
CA LEU A 76 2.11 -14.56 7.92
C LEU A 76 0.65 -14.67 8.41
N PRO A 77 0.39 -15.42 9.50
CA PRO A 77 1.38 -16.04 10.40
C PRO A 77 1.77 -17.48 10.03
N ASP A 78 0.89 -18.20 9.34
CA ASP A 78 0.96 -19.64 9.04
C ASP A 78 0.90 -19.94 7.53
N GLY A 79 1.14 -18.92 6.70
CA GLY A 79 1.15 -19.06 5.25
C GLY A 79 2.41 -19.71 4.69
N PRO A 80 2.46 -19.84 3.35
CA PRO A 80 3.60 -20.41 2.66
C PRO A 80 4.87 -19.58 2.88
N VAL A 81 6.00 -20.28 2.90
CA VAL A 81 7.31 -19.69 2.69
C VAL A 81 7.80 -20.13 1.33
N VAL A 82 8.16 -19.17 0.49
CA VAL A 82 8.72 -19.41 -0.84
C VAL A 82 10.11 -18.83 -0.93
N ARG A 83 11.02 -19.60 -1.50
CA ARG A 83 12.34 -19.15 -1.92
C ARG A 83 12.26 -18.76 -3.40
N ILE A 84 12.64 -17.54 -3.71
CA ILE A 84 12.70 -16.97 -5.04
C ILE A 84 14.16 -16.96 -5.50
N THR A 85 14.42 -17.62 -6.63
CA THR A 85 15.76 -17.74 -7.23
C THR A 85 15.70 -17.50 -8.73
N ARG A 86 16.87 -17.16 -9.29
CA ARG A 86 17.07 -17.04 -10.73
C ARG A 86 17.84 -18.27 -11.24
N SER A 87 17.29 -18.97 -12.23
CA SER A 87 17.95 -20.11 -12.86
C SER A 87 19.11 -19.65 -13.76
N SER A 88 19.94 -20.60 -14.20
CA SER A 88 21.00 -20.35 -15.17
C SER A 88 20.47 -19.91 -16.54
N ALA A 89 19.21 -20.23 -16.86
CA ALA A 89 18.51 -19.76 -18.06
C ALA A 89 17.93 -18.33 -17.90
N ALA A 90 18.30 -17.63 -16.81
CA ALA A 90 17.81 -16.31 -16.45
C ALA A 90 16.31 -16.23 -16.11
N GLU A 91 15.65 -17.37 -15.91
CA GLU A 91 14.24 -17.45 -15.47
C GLU A 91 14.11 -17.33 -13.96
N TRP A 92 13.00 -16.76 -13.50
CA TRP A 92 12.72 -16.59 -12.07
C TRP A 92 11.70 -17.63 -11.60
N HIS A 93 11.97 -18.25 -10.45
CA HIS A 93 11.11 -19.29 -9.88
C HIS A 93 10.86 -19.05 -8.39
N ALA A 94 9.64 -19.34 -7.94
CA ALA A 94 9.30 -19.47 -6.53
C ALA A 94 9.16 -20.95 -6.18
N THR A 95 9.97 -21.42 -5.22
CA THR A 95 9.92 -22.80 -4.72
C THR A 95 9.50 -22.80 -3.24
N PRO A 96 8.50 -23.60 -2.83
CA PRO A 96 8.19 -23.80 -1.43
C PRO A 96 9.43 -24.23 -0.64
N THR A 97 9.60 -23.70 0.57
CA THR A 97 10.79 -23.95 1.41
C THR A 97 10.40 -24.00 2.89
N ASP A 98 11.22 -24.64 3.72
CA ASP A 98 10.98 -24.68 5.16
C ASP A 98 11.27 -23.31 5.79
N PRO A 99 10.41 -22.78 6.69
CA PRO A 99 10.71 -21.57 7.45
C PRO A 99 12.06 -21.57 8.18
N ALA A 100 12.59 -22.74 8.56
CA ALA A 100 13.90 -22.91 9.18
C ALA A 100 15.08 -22.61 8.24
N GLU A 101 14.85 -22.61 6.91
CA GLU A 101 15.85 -22.24 5.91
C GLU A 101 15.97 -20.73 5.71
N ILE A 102 15.05 -19.93 6.27
CA ILE A 102 15.13 -18.48 6.19
C ILE A 102 16.37 -18.01 6.97
N PRO A 103 17.33 -17.32 6.34
CA PRO A 103 18.52 -16.85 7.04
C PRO A 103 18.18 -15.93 8.20
N ASP A 104 18.96 -16.01 9.29
CA ASP A 104 18.90 -15.07 10.42
C ASP A 104 19.57 -13.72 10.09
N THR A 105 19.34 -13.21 8.89
CA THR A 105 19.86 -11.94 8.38
C THR A 105 18.80 -10.83 8.45
N ALA A 106 19.09 -9.67 7.85
CA ALA A 106 18.29 -8.46 7.94
C ALA A 106 16.89 -8.62 7.30
N ARG A 107 15.94 -9.12 8.09
CA ARG A 107 14.55 -9.28 7.72
C ARG A 107 13.92 -7.91 7.44
N ARG A 108 13.18 -7.82 6.33
CA ARG A 108 12.41 -6.64 5.96
C ARG A 108 10.93 -6.93 6.19
N LYS A 109 10.31 -6.10 7.02
CA LYS A 109 8.88 -6.18 7.33
C LYS A 109 8.21 -4.91 6.87
N ARG A 110 7.00 -5.06 6.34
CA ARG A 110 6.13 -3.93 6.06
C ARG A 110 5.77 -3.26 7.39
N SER A 111 5.98 -1.96 7.50
CA SER A 111 5.39 -1.19 8.58
C SER A 111 4.01 -0.66 8.18
N ARG A 112 3.09 -0.53 9.16
CA ARG A 112 1.74 0.00 8.91
C ARG A 112 1.79 1.45 8.49
N PHE A 113 2.66 2.21 9.16
CA PHE A 113 2.87 3.65 8.98
C PHE A 113 4.26 4.12 9.41
N ALA A 114 5.18 3.22 9.81
CA ALA A 114 6.52 3.66 10.17
C ALA A 114 7.34 3.80 8.89
N MET A 115 7.91 4.98 8.70
CA MET A 115 8.97 5.13 7.73
C MET A 115 10.11 4.14 8.06
N PRO A 116 10.77 3.59 7.04
CA PRO A 116 12.07 2.94 7.26
C PRO A 116 13.01 3.91 8.00
N ARG A 117 14.08 3.37 8.61
CA ARG A 117 15.05 4.17 9.37
C ARG A 117 15.35 5.47 8.63
N ALA A 118 15.13 6.61 9.30
CA ALA A 118 15.15 7.94 8.68
C ALA A 118 16.44 8.24 7.91
N VAL A 119 17.55 7.58 8.27
CA VAL A 119 18.82 7.64 7.55
C VAL A 119 19.40 6.24 7.44
N ARG A 120 19.92 5.91 6.26
CA ARG A 120 20.73 4.72 6.00
C ARG A 120 21.99 5.10 5.24
N VAL A 121 23.09 4.40 5.53
CA VAL A 121 24.38 4.59 4.85
C VAL A 121 24.72 3.29 4.13
N VAL A 122 25.03 3.39 2.85
CA VAL A 122 25.40 2.27 1.98
C VAL A 122 26.64 2.69 1.18
N GLY A 123 27.79 2.07 1.45
CA GLY A 123 29.07 2.55 0.93
C GLY A 123 29.36 3.96 1.46
N GLU A 124 29.71 4.87 0.55
CA GLU A 124 29.93 6.29 0.85
C GLU A 124 28.64 7.13 0.77
N ARG A 125 27.52 6.51 0.38
CA ARG A 125 26.24 7.18 0.14
C ARG A 125 25.36 7.15 1.37
N ARG A 126 24.80 8.31 1.70
CA ARG A 126 23.72 8.43 2.70
C ARG A 126 22.39 8.57 1.98
N TRP A 127 21.40 7.79 2.40
CA TRP A 127 20.01 7.88 2.00
C TRP A 127 19.19 8.37 3.20
N ALA A 128 18.54 9.52 3.08
CA ALA A 128 17.70 10.11 4.11
C ALA A 128 16.24 10.12 3.64
N TYR A 129 15.36 9.50 4.44
CA TYR A 129 13.93 9.39 4.19
C TYR A 129 13.20 10.32 5.14
N THR A 130 12.48 11.30 4.61
CA THR A 130 11.83 12.31 5.45
C THR A 130 10.36 12.46 5.06
N PRO A 131 9.43 12.38 6.03
CA PRO A 131 8.06 12.78 5.80
C PRO A 131 8.02 14.31 5.88
N ARG A 132 7.58 14.97 4.81
CA ARG A 132 7.35 16.41 4.83
C ARG A 132 5.86 16.66 4.93
N LEU A 133 5.44 17.54 5.83
CA LEU A 133 4.08 18.08 5.77
C LEU A 133 4.14 19.33 4.89
N ASP A 134 3.58 19.26 3.68
CA ASP A 134 3.41 20.44 2.81
C ASP A 134 1.93 20.86 2.83
N GLY A 135 1.65 22.02 3.43
CA GLY A 135 0.29 22.40 3.80
C GLY A 135 -0.37 21.38 4.73
N PHE A 136 -1.33 20.62 4.20
CA PHE A 136 -2.05 19.56 4.91
C PHE A 136 -1.76 18.15 4.36
N GLN A 137 -0.75 18.00 3.51
CA GLN A 137 -0.41 16.73 2.84
C GLN A 137 0.94 16.19 3.34
N TRP A 138 0.96 14.90 3.70
CA TRP A 138 2.19 14.18 4.00
C TRP A 138 2.85 13.73 2.71
N GLU A 139 4.02 14.28 2.42
CA GLU A 139 4.87 13.94 1.29
C GLU A 139 6.01 13.02 1.72
N ALA A 140 6.26 11.98 0.91
CA ALA A 140 7.46 11.18 1.02
C ALA A 140 8.59 11.88 0.25
N SER A 141 9.69 12.20 0.95
CA SER A 141 10.90 12.69 0.32
C SER A 141 12.09 11.77 0.59
N VAL A 142 12.94 11.65 -0.43
CA VAL A 142 14.23 10.95 -0.36
C VAL A 142 15.30 11.97 -0.68
N ASN A 143 16.32 12.04 0.17
CA ASN A 143 17.51 12.82 -0.09
C ASN A 143 18.71 11.88 -0.08
N THR A 144 19.67 12.16 -0.94
CA THR A 144 20.95 11.48 -0.90
C THR A 144 22.09 12.46 -0.90
N ASP A 145 23.12 12.18 -0.10
CA ASP A 145 24.39 12.87 -0.15
C ASP A 145 25.55 11.87 -0.23
N GLN A 146 26.56 12.18 -1.05
CA GLN A 146 27.91 11.71 -0.78
C GLN A 146 28.51 12.70 0.21
N LEU A 147 29.30 12.24 1.17
CA LEU A 147 29.97 13.08 2.17
C LEU A 147 30.76 14.23 1.49
N GLY A 148 30.11 15.36 1.21
CA GLY A 148 30.75 16.56 0.65
C GLY A 148 30.06 17.21 -0.56
N GLU A 149 29.60 16.49 -1.59
CA GLU A 149 29.54 17.15 -2.93
C GLU A 149 28.37 16.84 -3.87
N ASP A 150 27.40 15.97 -3.57
CA ASP A 150 26.26 15.79 -4.48
C ASP A 150 24.96 15.48 -3.77
N ARG A 151 23.92 16.29 -4.01
CA ARG A 151 22.62 16.21 -3.32
C ARG A 151 21.51 15.85 -4.29
N GLY A 152 21.13 14.58 -4.31
CA GLY A 152 19.87 14.17 -4.93
C GLY A 152 18.72 14.42 -3.97
N SER A 153 17.62 15.00 -4.45
CA SER A 153 16.39 15.18 -3.67
C SER A 153 15.19 14.84 -4.55
N TRP A 154 14.35 13.92 -4.07
CA TRP A 154 13.15 13.47 -4.76
C TRP A 154 11.93 13.72 -3.89
N ALA A 155 10.97 14.48 -4.42
CA ALA A 155 9.61 14.51 -3.94
C ALA A 155 8.82 13.38 -4.62
N LEU A 156 8.44 12.36 -3.85
CA LEU A 156 7.72 11.18 -4.35
C LEU A 156 6.19 11.35 -4.32
N GLY A 157 5.74 12.53 -3.89
CA GLY A 157 4.34 12.88 -3.77
C GLY A 157 3.73 12.43 -2.43
N PRO A 158 2.39 12.55 -2.31
CA PRO A 158 1.70 12.21 -1.09
C PRO A 158 1.77 10.71 -0.81
N GLY A 159 2.01 10.33 0.45
CA GLY A 159 2.02 8.93 0.88
C GLY A 159 3.11 8.59 1.88
N SER A 160 3.10 7.33 2.31
CA SER A 160 4.04 6.77 3.27
C SER A 160 4.96 5.76 2.59
N ILE A 161 6.27 5.93 2.78
CA ILE A 161 7.26 4.94 2.36
C ILE A 161 7.08 3.67 3.22
N THR A 162 6.75 2.54 2.59
CA THR A 162 6.48 1.28 3.30
C THR A 162 7.68 0.34 3.32
N CYS A 163 8.55 0.42 2.32
CA CYS A 163 9.76 -0.40 2.19
C CYS A 163 10.76 0.26 1.23
N VAL A 164 12.06 0.05 1.46
CA VAL A 164 13.15 0.62 0.66
C VAL A 164 14.29 -0.38 0.49
N ALA A 165 14.87 -0.49 -0.70
CA ALA A 165 16.08 -1.26 -0.97
C ALA A 165 17.11 -0.40 -1.70
N GLU A 166 18.30 -0.27 -1.12
CA GLU A 166 19.30 0.70 -1.54
C GLU A 166 20.61 0.05 -1.97
N THR A 167 21.30 0.77 -2.84
CA THR A 167 22.69 0.58 -3.27
C THR A 167 23.43 1.90 -3.06
N GLU A 168 24.71 1.93 -3.39
CA GLU A 168 25.46 3.19 -3.42
C GLU A 168 24.99 4.13 -4.55
N GLY A 169 24.49 3.56 -5.65
CA GLY A 169 24.08 4.29 -6.86
C GLY A 169 22.57 4.40 -7.08
N ALA A 170 21.73 3.64 -6.37
CA ALA A 170 20.29 3.62 -6.62
C ALA A 170 19.46 3.21 -5.38
N ALA A 171 18.18 3.55 -5.39
CA ALA A 171 17.21 3.10 -4.39
C ALA A 171 15.87 2.73 -5.03
N ALA A 172 15.34 1.57 -4.67
CA ALA A 172 13.96 1.16 -4.91
C ALA A 172 13.10 1.51 -3.69
N VAL A 173 12.01 2.24 -3.90
CA VAL A 173 11.16 2.80 -2.83
C VAL A 173 9.71 2.43 -3.11
N CYS A 174 9.10 1.62 -2.24
CA CYS A 174 7.67 1.35 -2.26
C CYS A 174 6.93 2.41 -1.44
N ILE A 175 5.86 2.97 -2.01
CA ILE A 175 5.03 3.99 -1.40
C ILE A 175 3.61 3.50 -1.39
N ARG A 176 2.98 3.57 -0.21
CA ARG A 176 1.54 3.47 -0.08
C ARG A 176 0.97 4.87 0.06
N ARG A 177 0.16 5.26 -0.90
CA ARG A 177 -0.63 6.49 -0.84
C ARG A 177 -1.97 6.17 -0.23
N ALA A 178 -2.34 6.93 0.77
CA ALA A 178 -3.73 7.26 0.98
C ALA A 178 -3.82 8.69 0.45
N ALA A 179 -4.24 8.86 -0.81
CA ALA A 179 -4.54 10.19 -1.29
C ALA A 179 -5.74 10.68 -0.48
N LYS A 180 -5.46 11.40 0.60
CA LYS A 180 -6.40 12.38 1.09
C LYS A 180 -6.53 13.36 -0.07
N ARG A 181 -7.47 13.28 -1.02
CA ARG A 181 -7.64 14.11 -2.24
C ARG A 181 -6.75 13.79 -3.47
N PRO A 182 -7.36 13.47 -4.65
CA PRO A 182 -8.78 13.12 -4.85
C PRO A 182 -9.13 11.84 -4.06
N TRP A 183 -10.28 11.89 -3.40
CA TRP A 183 -10.68 11.01 -2.29
C TRP A 183 -11.34 9.71 -2.75
N ASP A 184 -10.63 8.92 -3.56
CA ASP A 184 -11.05 7.55 -3.85
C ASP A 184 -10.81 6.62 -2.66
N PHE A 185 -10.01 7.04 -1.67
CA PHE A 185 -9.72 6.38 -0.39
C PHE A 185 -9.24 4.93 -0.46
N HIS A 186 -9.02 4.43 -1.65
CA HIS A 186 -8.32 3.19 -1.85
C HIS A 186 -6.84 3.45 -1.60
N ALA A 187 -6.21 2.56 -0.83
CA ALA A 187 -4.77 2.57 -0.76
C ALA A 187 -4.22 2.34 -2.17
N ASP A 188 -3.46 3.31 -2.65
CA ASP A 188 -2.73 3.22 -3.90
C ASP A 188 -1.28 2.87 -3.61
N HIS A 189 -0.68 2.08 -4.48
CA HIS A 189 0.68 1.58 -4.28
C HIS A 189 1.50 1.87 -5.52
N GLU A 190 2.62 2.55 -5.30
CA GLU A 190 3.58 2.87 -6.34
C GLU A 190 4.97 2.46 -5.90
N MET A 191 5.82 2.19 -6.89
CA MET A 191 7.23 1.95 -6.66
C MET A 191 8.05 2.90 -7.54
N PHE A 192 9.06 3.50 -6.92
CA PHE A 192 10.02 4.39 -7.55
C PHE A 192 11.41 3.77 -7.53
N LEU A 193 12.12 3.86 -8.65
CA LEU A 193 13.56 3.71 -8.73
C LEU A 193 14.19 5.08 -8.84
N LEU A 194 15.12 5.35 -7.93
CA LEU A 194 15.84 6.61 -7.79
C LEU A 194 17.32 6.37 -8.07
N GLU A 195 17.94 7.23 -8.85
CA GLU A 195 19.36 7.11 -9.21
C GLU A 195 20.18 8.21 -8.49
N ALA A 196 21.22 7.82 -7.75
CA ALA A 196 22.06 8.76 -7.02
C ALA A 196 22.73 9.77 -7.96
N GLY A 197 22.80 11.04 -7.55
CA GLY A 197 23.36 12.12 -8.38
C GLY A 197 22.44 12.63 -9.50
N HIS A 198 21.30 11.97 -9.73
CA HIS A 198 20.35 12.34 -10.79
C HIS A 198 18.94 12.61 -10.22
N PRO A 199 18.71 13.77 -9.58
CA PRO A 199 17.46 14.11 -8.87
C PRO A 199 16.20 14.12 -9.75
N HIS A 200 16.35 14.08 -11.07
CA HIS A 200 15.25 14.02 -12.03
C HIS A 200 15.08 12.65 -12.68
N ALA A 201 16.07 11.75 -12.55
CA ALA A 201 15.97 10.39 -13.03
C ALA A 201 15.17 9.56 -12.02
N ARG A 202 13.90 9.31 -12.37
CA ARG A 202 13.08 8.33 -11.65
C ARG A 202 12.28 7.48 -12.62
N THR A 203 12.30 6.17 -12.39
CA THR A 203 11.41 5.23 -13.07
C THR A 203 10.31 4.84 -12.09
N ALA A 204 9.05 5.00 -12.49
CA ALA A 204 7.90 4.60 -11.69
C ALA A 204 7.27 3.34 -12.29
N LEU A 205 7.13 2.29 -11.48
CA LEU A 205 6.25 1.18 -11.81
C LEU A 205 4.82 1.64 -11.49
N ARG A 206 4.05 1.95 -12.54
CA ARG A 206 2.68 2.43 -12.39
C ARG A 206 1.76 1.32 -11.89
N ARG A 207 0.79 1.66 -11.05
CA ARG A 207 -0.26 0.78 -10.55
C ARG A 207 -0.80 -0.16 -11.64
N ASP A 208 -1.29 0.41 -12.74
CA ASP A 208 -2.04 -0.35 -13.77
C ASP A 208 -1.15 -1.09 -14.78
N SER A 209 0.14 -1.24 -14.48
CA SER A 209 1.10 -1.81 -15.44
C SER A 209 1.10 -3.33 -15.49
N ILE A 210 0.65 -4.01 -14.43
CA ILE A 210 0.69 -5.48 -14.32
C ILE A 210 -0.64 -5.94 -13.72
N ASP A 211 -1.53 -6.49 -14.55
CA ASP A 211 -2.73 -7.19 -14.08
C ASP A 211 -2.35 -8.58 -13.59
N ILE A 212 -2.68 -8.88 -12.33
CA ILE A 212 -2.35 -10.13 -11.66
C ILE A 212 -3.59 -10.94 -11.31
N ARG A 213 -4.75 -10.63 -11.90
CA ARG A 213 -6.02 -11.33 -11.61
C ARG A 213 -5.90 -12.85 -11.66
N ASP A 214 -5.34 -13.40 -12.74
CA ASP A 214 -5.19 -14.84 -12.94
C ASP A 214 -4.09 -15.47 -12.05
N ARG A 215 -3.41 -14.64 -11.25
CA ARG A 215 -2.30 -14.99 -10.35
C ARG A 215 -2.58 -14.59 -8.91
N ALA A 216 -3.77 -14.09 -8.63
CA ALA A 216 -4.23 -13.75 -7.30
C ALA A 216 -4.76 -15.01 -6.61
N TRP A 217 -4.76 -15.00 -5.28
CA TRP A 217 -5.60 -15.89 -4.51
C TRP A 217 -7.05 -15.40 -4.55
N ASP A 218 -7.98 -16.36 -4.47
CA ASP A 218 -9.39 -16.03 -4.28
C ASP A 218 -9.59 -15.25 -2.99
N ALA A 219 -10.55 -14.33 -3.01
CA ALA A 219 -10.91 -13.59 -1.82
C ALA A 219 -11.43 -14.56 -0.74
N PRO A 220 -10.92 -14.50 0.50
CA PRO A 220 -11.41 -15.36 1.56
C PRO A 220 -12.87 -15.00 1.87
N GLN A 221 -13.64 -15.99 2.31
CA GLN A 221 -14.96 -15.73 2.87
C GLN A 221 -14.81 -14.96 4.18
N VAL A 222 -15.55 -13.85 4.28
CA VAL A 222 -15.49 -12.96 5.44
C VAL A 222 -16.82 -13.01 6.16
N ASP A 223 -16.78 -13.18 7.49
CA ASP A 223 -17.92 -12.87 8.34
C ASP A 223 -18.07 -11.34 8.42
N ALA A 224 -18.77 -10.78 7.43
CA ALA A 224 -19.03 -9.35 7.31
C ALA A 224 -19.69 -8.78 8.58
N THR A 225 -20.59 -9.55 9.20
CA THR A 225 -21.31 -9.10 10.40
C THR A 225 -20.36 -8.86 11.57
N SER A 226 -19.47 -9.81 11.85
CA SER A 226 -18.48 -9.67 12.93
C SER A 226 -17.48 -8.54 12.67
N ALA A 227 -17.03 -8.40 11.42
CA ALA A 227 -16.12 -7.33 11.03
C ALA A 227 -16.76 -5.93 11.15
N VAL A 228 -17.98 -5.76 10.64
CA VAL A 228 -18.75 -4.51 10.76
C VAL A 228 -18.99 -4.15 12.23
N SER A 229 -19.37 -5.11 13.06
CA SER A 229 -19.61 -4.88 14.49
C SER A 229 -18.40 -4.26 15.20
N ARG A 230 -17.17 -4.72 14.87
CA ARG A 230 -15.93 -4.16 15.41
C ARG A 230 -15.57 -2.78 14.86
N TYR A 231 -16.06 -2.44 13.67
CA TYR A 231 -15.77 -1.17 12.99
C TYR A 231 -16.80 -0.08 13.29
N LEU A 232 -18.02 -0.46 13.68
CA LEU A 232 -19.12 0.45 14.02
C LEU A 232 -18.76 1.52 15.07
N PRO A 233 -18.00 1.24 16.15
CA PRO A 233 -17.62 2.28 17.11
C PRO A 233 -16.83 3.44 16.48
N TYR A 234 -15.95 3.14 15.53
CA TYR A 234 -15.24 4.18 14.77
C TYR A 234 -16.23 4.98 13.91
N THR A 235 -17.08 4.29 13.15
CA THR A 235 -18.11 4.93 12.29
C THR A 235 -19.04 5.85 13.10
N LEU A 236 -19.46 5.41 14.29
CA LEU A 236 -20.28 6.21 15.20
C LEU A 236 -19.54 7.47 15.69
N SER A 237 -18.25 7.36 15.99
CA SER A 237 -17.42 8.51 16.35
C SER A 237 -17.32 9.52 15.19
N GLU A 238 -17.20 9.05 13.94
CA GLU A 238 -17.18 9.90 12.75
C GLU A 238 -18.53 10.62 12.56
N ALA A 239 -19.66 9.91 12.69
CA ALA A 239 -20.99 10.52 12.65
C ALA A 239 -21.19 11.58 13.76
N GLN A 240 -20.67 11.33 14.96
CA GLN A 240 -20.66 12.30 16.05
C GLN A 240 -19.74 13.50 15.76
N ALA A 241 -18.62 13.29 15.06
CA ALA A 241 -17.77 14.38 14.60
C ALA A 241 -18.54 15.30 13.63
N ALA A 242 -19.26 14.74 12.66
CA ALA A 242 -20.09 15.54 11.76
C ALA A 242 -21.12 16.40 12.51
N ARG A 243 -21.82 15.82 13.51
CA ARG A 243 -22.76 16.58 14.35
C ARG A 243 -22.11 17.71 15.13
N ARG A 244 -20.88 17.52 15.62
CA ARG A 244 -20.12 18.57 16.33
C ARG A 244 -19.74 19.73 15.43
N GLU A 245 -19.54 19.47 14.15
CA GLU A 245 -19.30 20.50 13.13
C GLU A 245 -20.61 21.09 12.56
N GLY A 246 -21.76 20.82 13.18
CA GLY A 246 -23.06 21.42 12.83
C GLY A 246 -23.89 20.63 11.82
N ALA A 247 -23.47 19.42 11.43
CA ALA A 247 -24.23 18.62 10.48
C ALA A 247 -25.57 18.12 11.07
N THR A 248 -26.60 18.13 10.23
CA THR A 248 -27.93 17.58 10.48
C THR A 248 -28.17 16.33 9.64
N GLU A 249 -29.28 15.63 9.87
CA GLU A 249 -29.68 14.44 9.08
C GLU A 249 -28.60 13.35 8.99
N VAL A 250 -27.76 13.23 10.02
CA VAL A 250 -26.65 12.28 10.03
C VAL A 250 -27.18 10.85 10.17
N SER A 251 -26.94 10.02 9.14
CA SER A 251 -27.29 8.61 9.11
C SER A 251 -26.10 7.74 8.69
N ILE A 252 -26.11 6.51 9.18
CA ILE A 252 -25.15 5.46 8.81
C ILE A 252 -25.94 4.37 8.09
N THR A 253 -25.47 3.96 6.92
CA THR A 253 -26.02 2.85 6.15
C THR A 253 -24.91 1.83 5.92
N ILE A 254 -25.21 0.55 6.13
CA ILE A 254 -24.33 -0.56 5.81
C ILE A 254 -24.95 -1.26 4.60
N GLU A 255 -24.18 -1.37 3.53
CA GLU A 255 -24.51 -2.15 2.35
C GLU A 255 -23.53 -3.32 2.25
N GLU A 256 -23.95 -4.46 1.69
CA GLU A 256 -23.08 -5.64 1.57
C GLU A 256 -23.05 -6.16 0.12
N PRO A 257 -22.59 -5.35 -0.86
CA PRO A 257 -22.38 -5.84 -2.21
C PRO A 257 -21.34 -6.98 -2.20
N ASP A 258 -21.69 -8.12 -2.79
CA ASP A 258 -20.80 -9.28 -2.93
C ASP A 258 -20.17 -9.77 -1.60
N ASN A 259 -20.95 -9.74 -0.50
CA ASN A 259 -20.53 -10.11 0.85
C ASN A 259 -19.37 -9.24 1.41
N ARG A 260 -19.16 -8.05 0.87
CA ARG A 260 -18.19 -7.07 1.40
C ARG A 260 -18.93 -5.87 1.95
N PRO A 261 -18.76 -5.56 3.24
CA PRO A 261 -19.47 -4.44 3.84
C PRO A 261 -18.91 -3.12 3.35
N LEU A 262 -19.82 -2.26 2.93
CA LEU A 262 -19.63 -0.87 2.55
C LEU A 262 -20.37 -0.02 3.57
N ILE A 263 -19.65 0.88 4.26
CA ILE A 263 -20.24 1.73 5.29
C ILE A 263 -20.36 3.15 4.73
N LYS A 264 -21.59 3.66 4.68
CA LYS A 264 -21.89 5.01 4.24
C LYS A 264 -22.28 5.89 5.42
N ILE A 265 -21.66 7.05 5.54
CA ILE A 265 -22.12 8.14 6.42
C ILE A 265 -22.68 9.23 5.52
N THR A 266 -23.96 9.54 5.66
CA THR A 266 -24.60 10.66 4.96
C THR A 266 -25.05 11.71 5.95
N PHE A 267 -24.92 12.99 5.58
CA PHE A 267 -25.33 14.10 6.43
C PHE A 267 -25.55 15.37 5.62
N THR A 268 -26.23 16.35 6.22
CA THR A 268 -26.44 17.68 5.65
C THR A 268 -25.64 18.70 6.44
N LEU A 269 -24.84 19.54 5.79
CA LEU A 269 -24.06 20.62 6.40
C LEU A 269 -24.18 21.86 5.53
N ASP A 270 -24.51 23.01 6.13
CA ASP A 270 -24.77 24.28 5.41
C ASP A 270 -25.77 24.15 4.26
N GLY A 271 -26.81 23.33 4.46
CA GLY A 271 -27.86 23.07 3.47
C GLY A 271 -27.43 22.16 2.31
N ARG A 272 -26.25 21.55 2.39
CA ARG A 272 -25.67 20.69 1.34
C ARG A 272 -25.53 19.26 1.84
N ARG A 273 -25.79 18.29 0.97
CA ARG A 273 -25.75 16.86 1.31
C ARG A 273 -24.36 16.30 1.03
N TYR A 274 -23.82 15.58 2.00
CA TYR A 274 -22.53 14.91 1.95
C TYR A 274 -22.70 13.41 2.10
N GLU A 275 -21.82 12.65 1.46
CA GLU A 275 -21.70 11.19 1.58
C GLU A 275 -20.23 10.81 1.71
N ARG A 276 -19.92 10.03 2.73
CA ARG A 276 -18.63 9.39 2.92
C ARG A 276 -18.80 7.88 2.83
N VAL A 277 -18.00 7.26 1.99
CA VAL A 277 -18.01 5.82 1.75
C VAL A 277 -16.74 5.22 2.35
N ASP A 278 -16.87 4.13 3.10
CA ASP A 278 -15.75 3.41 3.71
C ASP A 278 -15.85 1.91 3.38
N GLU A 279 -14.72 1.33 2.98
CA GLU A 279 -14.54 -0.10 2.75
C GLU A 279 -13.64 -0.67 3.86
N PRO A 280 -14.21 -1.00 5.04
CA PRO A 280 -13.42 -1.41 6.20
C PRO A 280 -12.59 -2.69 5.97
N ILE A 281 -13.02 -3.53 5.02
CA ILE A 281 -12.44 -4.85 4.78
C ILE A 281 -11.55 -4.82 3.54
N ASP A 282 -10.28 -5.19 3.72
CA ASP A 282 -9.33 -5.34 2.61
C ASP A 282 -9.61 -6.61 1.79
N GLU A 283 -8.87 -6.81 0.70
CA GLU A 283 -9.05 -7.99 -0.16
C GLU A 283 -8.69 -9.33 0.51
N LEU A 284 -8.08 -9.29 1.70
CA LEU A 284 -7.79 -10.46 2.53
C LEU A 284 -8.85 -10.71 3.61
N GLY A 285 -9.95 -9.96 3.60
CA GLY A 285 -11.00 -10.10 4.59
C GLY A 285 -10.67 -9.50 5.96
N ARG A 286 -9.65 -8.64 6.05
CA ARG A 286 -9.26 -8.00 7.31
C ARG A 286 -9.84 -6.61 7.46
N LEU A 287 -10.10 -6.21 8.70
CA LEU A 287 -10.27 -4.81 9.10
C LEU A 287 -8.94 -4.05 9.01
N ALA A 288 -8.52 -3.78 7.78
CA ALA A 288 -7.26 -3.10 7.42
C ALA A 288 -7.40 -2.24 6.15
N GLY A 289 -8.56 -2.26 5.50
CA GLY A 289 -8.83 -1.53 4.26
C GLY A 289 -9.42 -0.14 4.49
N GLY A 290 -10.11 0.05 5.62
CA GLY A 290 -10.93 1.22 5.85
C GLY A 290 -10.17 2.51 6.17
N LEU A 291 -10.91 3.61 6.15
CA LEU A 291 -10.42 4.97 6.42
C LEU A 291 -9.69 5.09 7.76
N ARG A 292 -10.15 4.35 8.78
CA ARG A 292 -9.46 4.24 10.08
C ARG A 292 -8.02 3.77 9.91
N ASP A 293 -7.81 2.77 9.07
CA ASP A 293 -6.52 2.12 8.81
C ASP A 293 -5.66 2.86 7.81
N LEU A 294 -6.16 4.00 7.32
CA LEU A 294 -5.43 5.00 6.55
C LEU A 294 -5.20 6.28 7.36
N GLY A 295 -5.68 6.36 8.61
CA GLY A 295 -5.56 7.53 9.47
C GLY A 295 -6.36 8.72 8.97
N ILE A 296 -7.52 8.47 8.36
CA ILE A 296 -8.40 9.50 7.79
C ILE A 296 -9.59 9.68 8.72
N PHE A 297 -9.88 10.92 9.11
CA PHE A 297 -10.95 11.24 10.05
C PHE A 297 -11.82 12.37 9.50
N LEU A 298 -13.14 12.18 9.55
CA LEU A 298 -14.15 13.10 9.05
C LEU A 298 -14.06 14.48 9.71
N ALA A 299 -13.68 14.52 10.98
CA ALA A 299 -13.44 15.80 11.67
C ALA A 299 -12.36 16.66 10.99
N GLU A 300 -11.29 16.03 10.47
CA GLU A 300 -10.24 16.74 9.75
C GLU A 300 -10.74 17.24 8.40
N ASP A 301 -11.55 16.41 7.73
CA ASP A 301 -12.10 16.70 6.42
C ASP A 301 -13.11 17.87 6.47
N LEU A 302 -14.01 17.88 7.45
CA LEU A 302 -15.01 18.94 7.60
C LEU A 302 -14.41 20.32 7.90
N ARG A 303 -13.18 20.36 8.42
CA ARG A 303 -12.45 21.61 8.69
C ARG A 303 -11.67 22.12 7.48
N ALA A 304 -11.61 21.34 6.40
CA ALA A 304 -10.92 21.72 5.19
C ALA A 304 -11.85 22.49 4.23
N PRO A 305 -11.57 23.78 3.94
CA PRO A 305 -12.44 24.61 3.10
C PRO A 305 -12.66 24.05 1.70
N GLU A 306 -11.67 23.34 1.15
CA GLU A 306 -11.74 22.79 -0.21
C GLU A 306 -12.77 21.65 -0.32
N ILE A 307 -13.01 20.92 0.77
CA ILE A 307 -13.99 19.83 0.82
C ILE A 307 -15.40 20.40 0.81
N LEU A 308 -15.61 21.45 1.59
CA LEU A 308 -16.89 22.16 1.64
C LEU A 308 -17.21 22.88 0.32
N GLN A 309 -16.25 23.12 -0.56
CA GLN A 309 -16.45 23.80 -1.84
C GLN A 309 -16.64 22.86 -3.04
N ARG A 310 -16.54 21.53 -2.85
CA ARG A 310 -16.66 20.57 -3.97
C ARG A 310 -17.99 20.68 -4.70
N PRO A 311 -18.03 20.56 -6.03
CA PRO A 311 -19.30 20.44 -6.74
C PRO A 311 -19.99 19.12 -6.35
N PRO A 312 -21.33 19.12 -6.23
CA PRO A 312 -22.08 17.88 -6.04
C PRO A 312 -21.98 17.00 -7.29
N THR A 313 -22.18 15.69 -7.12
CA THR A 313 -22.35 14.77 -8.25
C THR A 313 -23.73 14.95 -8.89
N ALA A 314 -24.03 14.20 -9.95
CA ALA A 314 -25.29 14.32 -10.69
C ALA A 314 -26.55 14.09 -9.83
N ASP A 315 -26.40 13.39 -8.71
CA ASP A 315 -27.45 13.14 -7.70
C ASP A 315 -27.58 14.25 -6.64
N GLY A 316 -26.82 15.33 -6.75
CA GLY A 316 -26.83 16.44 -5.78
C GLY A 316 -26.02 16.18 -4.50
N VAL A 317 -25.29 15.06 -4.41
CA VAL A 317 -24.50 14.67 -3.23
C VAL A 317 -23.04 15.06 -3.40
N ILE A 318 -22.42 15.58 -2.35
CA ILE A 318 -20.98 15.83 -2.30
C ILE A 318 -20.30 14.61 -1.69
N ARG A 319 -19.54 13.87 -2.49
CA ARG A 319 -18.75 12.74 -2.00
C ARG A 319 -17.46 13.26 -1.38
N ILE A 320 -17.22 12.90 -0.13
CA ILE A 320 -16.05 13.29 0.65
C ILE A 320 -15.27 12.07 1.09
#